data_AF-A0A1G8L3S1-F1
#
_entry.id   AF-A0A1G8L3S1-F1
#
_cell.length_a   1.000
_cell.length_b   1.000
_cell.length_c   1.000
_cell.angle_alpha   90.00
_cell.angle_beta   90.00
_cell.angle_gamma   90.00
#
_symmetry.space_group_name_H-M   'P 1'
#
loop_
_entity.id
_entity.type
_entity.pdbx_description
1 polymer ?
#
loop_
_entity_poly.entity_id
_entity_poly.type
_entity_poly.pdbx_seq_one_letter_code
_entity_poly.pdbx_strand_id
1 'polypeptide(L)'
;MIDVLVVGGGNAALCAALMAREAGASVLLLEASPKAWRGGNSQHTRNLRCMHDAPQDVLVDAYPEEEYWQDLLKVTGGLTDEYLARLVIRASSNCRDWMRSHGVHFQPPLSGALHVARTNAFFMGGGKALVNAYFRSSEKMGAQIRYDTPVASVELDGDRFVGVRTEAGERIEAKSCVLAAGGFESNREWLREAWGQNERGEWPADNFLIRGTRFNQGVLLKYMIDAGADSIGDPSQGHMVAIDARAPLYDGGICTRIDCVSLGVVVNREAQRFYDEGEDFWPKRYAIWGRLVAQQPGQIAWSVIDQKAVGRFMPPVFAGTQANTLGELAQKIGLDEATFVRTVQDYNSACRVGRFDHTALDDCRTEGLAPAKTHWARPLDTAPFHAYPVRPGITFTYLGLKVDETAAVRFGGRPSPNLFVAGEMMAGNVLGKGYTAGVGMSIGTAFGRIAGTQAARAAKNMPKNSPETALAAAH
;
A
#
# COMPACT_ATOMS: atom_id res chain seq x y z
N MET A 1 -30.30 -7.26 -17.10
CA MET A 1 -29.11 -7.90 -16.49
C MET A 1 -27.94 -6.95 -16.63
N ILE A 2 -27.20 -6.69 -15.55
CA ILE A 2 -26.01 -5.82 -15.54
C ILE A 2 -24.90 -6.47 -16.39
N ASP A 3 -24.17 -5.67 -17.18
CA ASP A 3 -23.07 -6.18 -18.00
C ASP A 3 -21.82 -6.44 -17.15
N VAL A 4 -21.41 -5.47 -16.33
CA VAL A 4 -20.20 -5.55 -15.50
C VAL A 4 -20.55 -5.25 -14.04
N LEU A 5 -20.31 -6.22 -13.18
CA LEU A 5 -20.27 -6.01 -11.72
C LEU A 5 -18.85 -5.64 -11.31
N VAL A 6 -18.70 -4.61 -10.48
CA VAL A 6 -17.42 -4.25 -9.86
C VAL A 6 -17.57 -4.36 -8.35
N VAL A 7 -16.68 -5.10 -7.70
CA VAL A 7 -16.72 -5.29 -6.24
C VAL A 7 -15.54 -4.59 -5.59
N GLY A 8 -15.85 -3.61 -4.73
CA GLY A 8 -14.92 -2.66 -4.13
C GLY A 8 -15.11 -1.24 -4.66
N GLY A 9 -14.68 -0.22 -3.90
CA GLY A 9 -14.76 1.19 -4.28
C GLY A 9 -13.44 1.95 -4.08
N GLY A 10 -12.30 1.25 -4.13
CA GLY A 10 -10.97 1.85 -4.18
C GLY A 10 -10.56 2.30 -5.60
N ASN A 11 -9.31 2.77 -5.75
CA ASN A 11 -8.77 3.27 -7.02
C ASN A 11 -8.91 2.27 -8.18
N ALA A 12 -8.56 1.00 -7.95
CA ALA A 12 -8.64 -0.03 -8.99
C ALA A 12 -10.08 -0.30 -9.43
N ALA A 13 -11.00 -0.41 -8.48
CA ALA A 13 -12.42 -0.63 -8.75
C ALA A 13 -13.03 0.55 -9.53
N LEU A 14 -12.72 1.77 -9.12
CA LEU A 14 -13.21 2.98 -9.80
C LEU A 14 -12.63 3.12 -11.21
N CYS A 15 -11.35 2.78 -11.40
CA CYS A 15 -10.76 2.69 -12.74
C CYS A 15 -11.47 1.65 -13.61
N ALA A 16 -11.79 0.48 -13.05
CA ALA A 16 -12.52 -0.56 -13.76
C ALA A 16 -13.94 -0.13 -14.14
N ALA A 17 -14.67 0.48 -13.21
CA ALA A 17 -16.01 1.00 -13.46
C ALA A 17 -16.00 2.07 -14.57
N LEU A 18 -15.08 3.03 -14.50
CA LEU A 18 -14.94 4.07 -15.51
C LEU A 18 -14.62 3.49 -16.89
N MET A 19 -13.62 2.61 -17.00
CA MET A 19 -13.28 1.98 -18.29
C MET A 19 -14.43 1.13 -18.85
N ALA A 20 -15.17 0.42 -17.99
CA ALA A 20 -16.34 -0.33 -18.43
C ALA A 20 -17.47 0.58 -18.95
N ARG A 21 -17.70 1.73 -18.30
CA ARG A 21 -18.64 2.76 -18.77
C ARG A 21 -18.19 3.39 -20.09
N GLU A 22 -16.91 3.71 -20.24
CA GLU A 22 -16.33 4.24 -21.48
C GLU A 22 -16.49 3.23 -22.63
N ALA A 23 -16.40 1.93 -22.34
CA ALA A 23 -16.66 0.86 -23.30
C ALA A 23 -18.17 0.64 -23.59
N GLY A 24 -19.07 1.38 -22.95
CA GLY A 24 -20.51 1.35 -23.16
C GLY A 24 -21.26 0.27 -22.37
N ALA A 25 -20.63 -0.38 -21.40
CA ALA A 25 -21.27 -1.42 -20.58
C ALA A 25 -22.10 -0.81 -19.43
N SER A 26 -23.22 -1.45 -19.06
CA SER A 26 -23.90 -1.17 -17.78
C SER A 26 -23.05 -1.64 -16.60
N VAL A 27 -22.89 -0.78 -15.58
CA VAL A 27 -22.03 -1.05 -14.42
C VAL A 27 -22.81 -0.92 -13.13
N LEU A 28 -22.68 -1.92 -12.27
CA LEU A 28 -23.03 -1.86 -10.86
C LEU A 28 -21.75 -2.00 -10.03
N LEU A 29 -21.49 -1.06 -9.15
CA LEU A 29 -20.39 -1.10 -8.18
C LEU A 29 -20.94 -1.37 -6.78
N LEU A 30 -20.37 -2.36 -6.10
CA LEU A 30 -20.69 -2.70 -4.71
C LEU A 30 -19.53 -2.28 -3.80
N GLU A 31 -19.81 -1.47 -2.79
CA GLU A 31 -18.86 -1.00 -1.80
C GLU A 31 -19.33 -1.45 -0.41
N ALA A 32 -18.44 -2.12 0.32
CA ALA A 32 -18.72 -2.64 1.66
C ALA A 32 -18.87 -1.50 2.68
N SER A 33 -18.10 -0.43 2.53
CA SER A 33 -18.10 0.71 3.44
C SER A 33 -19.32 1.62 3.23
N PRO A 34 -19.74 2.35 4.29
CA PRO A 34 -20.68 3.44 4.16
C PRO A 34 -20.12 4.53 3.26
N LYS A 35 -21.01 5.29 2.59
CA LYS A 35 -20.62 6.40 1.70
C LYS A 35 -19.63 7.40 2.31
N ALA A 36 -19.72 7.67 3.61
CA ALA A 36 -18.83 8.58 4.33
C ALA A 36 -17.36 8.09 4.39
N TRP A 37 -17.14 6.78 4.30
CA TRP A 37 -15.85 6.10 4.42
C TRP A 37 -15.35 5.49 3.10
N ARG A 38 -16.04 5.78 2.00
CA ARG A 38 -15.73 5.24 0.66
C ARG A 38 -14.29 5.52 0.21
N GLY A 39 -13.80 4.68 -0.70
CA GLY A 39 -12.47 4.85 -1.30
C GLY A 39 -11.43 3.86 -0.79
N GLY A 40 -11.77 3.02 0.19
CA GLY A 40 -10.85 2.07 0.81
C GLY A 40 -9.54 2.72 1.25
N ASN A 41 -8.42 2.02 1.07
CA ASN A 41 -7.08 2.58 1.33
C ASN A 41 -6.69 3.68 0.34
N SER A 42 -7.33 3.76 -0.82
CA SER A 42 -7.01 4.78 -1.82
C SER A 42 -7.33 6.19 -1.32
N GLN A 43 -8.22 6.37 -0.35
CA GLN A 43 -8.46 7.69 0.23
C GLN A 43 -7.24 8.25 1.00
N HIS A 44 -6.36 7.37 1.48
CA HIS A 44 -5.18 7.71 2.28
C HIS A 44 -3.93 7.98 1.44
N THR A 45 -3.98 7.76 0.12
CA THR A 45 -2.82 7.99 -0.75
C THR A 45 -2.52 9.49 -0.94
N ARG A 46 -1.31 9.80 -1.41
CA ARG A 46 -0.89 11.17 -1.72
C ARG A 46 -0.39 11.35 -3.14
N ASN A 47 0.09 10.30 -3.79
CA ASN A 47 0.72 10.40 -5.09
C ASN A 47 0.60 9.09 -5.89
N LEU A 48 1.04 9.19 -7.13
CA LEU A 48 1.17 8.12 -8.10
C LEU A 48 2.59 8.15 -8.67
N ARG A 49 3.27 7.01 -8.72
CA ARG A 49 4.58 6.93 -9.38
C ARG A 49 4.39 6.78 -10.89
N CYS A 50 5.05 7.63 -11.68
CA CYS A 50 4.85 7.70 -13.12
C CYS A 50 6.18 7.72 -13.87
N MET A 51 6.31 6.84 -14.86
CA MET A 51 7.36 6.92 -15.87
C MET A 51 7.12 8.12 -16.81
N HIS A 52 8.20 8.75 -17.27
CA HIS A 52 8.21 9.82 -18.28
C HIS A 52 9.64 10.02 -18.80
N ASP A 53 9.78 10.27 -20.10
CA ASP A 53 11.11 10.42 -20.75
C ASP A 53 11.63 11.87 -20.71
N ALA A 54 10.80 12.83 -20.28
CA ALA A 54 11.13 14.25 -20.14
C ALA A 54 10.18 14.91 -19.12
N PRO A 55 10.53 16.10 -18.58
CA PRO A 55 9.67 16.82 -17.64
C PRO A 55 8.24 16.95 -18.17
N GLN A 56 7.25 16.61 -17.34
CA GLN A 56 5.85 16.59 -17.75
C GLN A 56 4.92 17.02 -16.62
N ASP A 57 4.28 18.18 -16.79
CA ASP A 57 3.30 18.75 -15.87
C ASP A 57 3.89 19.05 -14.48
N VAL A 58 3.62 18.24 -13.44
CA VAL A 58 4.16 18.44 -12.08
C VAL A 58 5.44 17.64 -11.84
N LEU A 59 5.83 16.79 -12.80
CA LEU A 59 7.03 15.97 -12.74
C LEU A 59 8.20 16.71 -13.35
N VAL A 60 9.30 16.74 -12.62
CA VAL A 60 10.57 17.34 -13.06
C VAL A 60 11.52 16.26 -13.60
N ASP A 61 12.48 16.65 -14.43
CA ASP A 61 13.47 15.75 -15.04
C ASP A 61 12.85 14.55 -15.78
N ALA A 62 13.66 13.53 -16.09
CA ALA A 62 13.21 12.28 -16.67
C ALA A 62 13.21 11.16 -15.60
N TYR A 63 12.28 10.22 -15.77
CA TYR A 63 12.23 8.97 -15.03
C TYR A 63 11.81 7.84 -15.99
N PRO A 64 12.76 7.34 -16.81
CA PRO A 64 12.45 6.41 -17.90
C PRO A 64 12.10 5.01 -17.36
N GLU A 65 11.55 4.17 -18.24
CA GLU A 65 11.11 2.81 -17.90
C GLU A 65 12.19 2.00 -17.20
N GLU A 66 13.42 2.02 -17.72
CA GLU A 66 14.50 1.19 -17.18
C GLU A 66 14.91 1.60 -15.77
N GLU A 67 14.95 2.91 -15.49
CA GLU A 67 15.25 3.36 -14.13
C GLU A 67 14.14 2.95 -13.15
N TYR A 68 12.88 3.00 -13.59
CA TYR A 68 11.76 2.53 -12.78
C TYR A 68 11.81 1.01 -12.57
N TRP A 69 12.15 0.26 -13.59
CA TRP A 69 12.35 -1.18 -13.45
C TRP A 69 13.45 -1.49 -12.42
N GLN A 70 14.61 -0.85 -12.50
CA GLN A 70 15.71 -1.08 -11.55
C GLN A 70 15.33 -0.72 -10.11
N ASP A 71 14.59 0.37 -9.90
CA ASP A 71 14.06 0.74 -8.58
C ASP A 71 13.13 -0.36 -8.02
N LEU A 72 12.23 -0.87 -8.85
CA LEU A 72 11.29 -1.91 -8.44
C LEU A 72 12.00 -3.25 -8.20
N LEU A 73 12.92 -3.64 -9.07
CA LEU A 73 13.72 -4.86 -8.95
C LEU A 73 14.55 -4.86 -7.66
N LYS A 74 15.22 -3.74 -7.36
CA LYS A 74 15.99 -3.56 -6.12
C LYS A 74 15.12 -3.75 -4.89
N VAL A 75 13.96 -3.09 -4.85
CA VAL A 75 13.08 -3.10 -3.67
C VAL A 75 12.39 -4.44 -3.46
N THR A 76 12.03 -5.12 -4.55
CA THR A 76 11.42 -6.46 -4.51
C THR A 76 12.44 -7.56 -4.28
N GLY A 77 13.74 -7.29 -4.40
CA GLY A 77 14.78 -8.30 -4.31
C GLY A 77 14.60 -9.42 -5.34
N GLY A 78 14.06 -9.10 -6.52
CA GLY A 78 13.76 -10.07 -7.57
C GLY A 78 12.40 -10.77 -7.45
N LEU A 79 11.65 -10.57 -6.36
CA LEU A 79 10.31 -11.14 -6.18
C LEU A 79 9.24 -10.29 -6.90
N THR A 80 9.26 -10.34 -8.22
CA THR A 80 8.36 -9.58 -9.10
C THR A 80 8.29 -10.24 -10.49
N ASP A 81 7.15 -10.18 -11.16
CA ASP A 81 7.04 -10.53 -12.58
C ASP A 81 7.47 -9.33 -13.43
N GLU A 82 8.60 -9.46 -14.14
CA GLU A 82 9.15 -8.36 -14.95
C GLU A 82 8.19 -7.90 -16.05
N TYR A 83 7.48 -8.83 -16.70
CA TYR A 83 6.58 -8.49 -17.78
C TYR A 83 5.40 -7.65 -17.28
N LEU A 84 4.75 -8.08 -16.19
CA LEU A 84 3.65 -7.34 -15.57
C LEU A 84 4.13 -6.04 -14.92
N ALA A 85 5.32 -6.03 -14.33
CA ALA A 85 5.94 -4.82 -13.80
C ALA A 85 6.16 -3.76 -14.90
N ARG A 86 6.77 -4.14 -16.02
CA ARG A 86 6.99 -3.23 -17.16
C ARG A 86 5.68 -2.77 -17.78
N LEU A 87 4.66 -3.63 -17.82
CA LEU A 87 3.32 -3.25 -18.24
C LEU A 87 2.76 -2.13 -17.36
N VAL A 88 2.87 -2.24 -16.03
CA VAL A 88 2.44 -1.17 -15.10
C VAL A 88 3.26 0.11 -15.30
N ILE A 89 4.57 -0.02 -15.46
CA ILE A 89 5.48 1.12 -15.67
C ILE A 89 5.04 1.89 -16.93
N ARG A 90 4.86 1.20 -18.06
CA ARG A 90 4.41 1.83 -19.31
C ARG A 90 3.00 2.40 -19.20
N ALA A 91 2.08 1.73 -18.54
CA ALA A 91 0.73 2.25 -18.31
C ALA A 91 0.72 3.54 -17.46
N SER A 92 1.73 3.73 -16.59
CA SER A 92 1.84 4.92 -15.76
C SER A 92 2.20 6.20 -16.54
N SER A 93 2.78 6.08 -17.74
CA SER A 93 3.22 7.24 -18.52
C SER A 93 2.05 8.06 -19.08
N ASN A 94 0.97 7.38 -19.49
CA ASN A 94 -0.19 8.00 -20.13
C ASN A 94 -1.43 8.09 -19.23
N CYS A 95 -1.34 7.66 -17.98
CA CYS A 95 -2.52 7.61 -17.13
C CYS A 95 -3.01 9.01 -16.72
N ARG A 96 -2.12 9.98 -16.50
CA ARG A 96 -2.48 11.26 -15.86
C ARG A 96 -3.53 12.06 -16.63
N ASP A 97 -3.47 12.08 -17.95
CA ASP A 97 -4.45 12.80 -18.78
C ASP A 97 -5.83 12.15 -18.72
N TRP A 98 -5.87 10.82 -18.68
CA TRP A 98 -7.10 10.08 -18.41
C TRP A 98 -7.61 10.34 -16.98
N MET A 99 -6.72 10.46 -15.98
CA MET A 99 -7.16 10.83 -14.62
C MET A 99 -7.77 12.25 -14.61
N ARG A 100 -7.19 13.20 -15.36
CA ARG A 100 -7.71 14.57 -15.51
C ARG A 100 -9.07 14.62 -16.17
N SER A 101 -9.33 13.82 -17.20
CA SER A 101 -10.66 13.76 -17.84
C SER A 101 -11.76 13.30 -16.88
N HIS A 102 -11.38 12.61 -15.79
CA HIS A 102 -12.27 12.21 -14.69
C HIS A 102 -12.16 13.10 -13.44
N GLY A 103 -11.61 14.31 -13.58
CA GLY A 103 -11.60 15.35 -12.54
C GLY A 103 -10.50 15.22 -11.49
N VAL A 104 -9.46 14.43 -11.74
CA VAL A 104 -8.28 14.36 -10.89
C VAL A 104 -7.33 15.49 -11.25
N HIS A 105 -6.86 16.21 -10.23
CA HIS A 105 -5.88 17.26 -10.38
C HIS A 105 -4.58 16.89 -9.66
N PHE A 106 -3.47 17.38 -10.21
CA PHE A 106 -2.13 17.15 -9.68
C PHE A 106 -1.53 18.45 -9.17
N GLN A 107 -0.60 18.34 -8.24
CA GLN A 107 0.19 19.45 -7.71
C GLN A 107 1.67 19.02 -7.57
N PRO A 108 2.60 19.99 -7.54
CA PRO A 108 3.98 19.72 -7.14
C PRO A 108 4.07 19.10 -5.73
N PRO A 109 5.17 18.40 -5.41
CA PRO A 109 5.41 17.91 -4.05
C PRO A 109 5.52 19.07 -3.06
N LEU A 110 5.16 18.78 -1.81
CA LEU A 110 5.41 19.69 -0.69
C LEU A 110 6.92 19.76 -0.40
N SER A 111 7.38 20.81 0.30
CA SER A 111 8.81 21.07 0.57
C SER A 111 9.59 19.88 1.15
N GLY A 112 8.95 19.05 1.99
CA GLY A 112 9.55 17.82 2.55
C GLY A 112 9.64 16.61 1.61
N ALA A 113 9.14 16.72 0.38
CA ALA A 113 9.06 15.64 -0.60
C ALA A 113 9.70 16.00 -1.96
N LEU A 114 10.53 17.05 -2.01
CA LEU A 114 11.18 17.51 -3.25
C LEU A 114 12.03 16.42 -3.93
N HIS A 115 12.63 15.52 -3.16
CA HIS A 115 13.44 14.42 -3.68
C HIS A 115 12.64 13.36 -4.48
N VAL A 116 11.31 13.35 -4.39
CA VAL A 116 10.43 12.52 -5.24
C VAL A 116 9.70 13.33 -6.31
N ALA A 117 10.05 14.62 -6.51
CA ALA A 117 9.45 15.48 -7.53
C ALA A 117 9.54 14.87 -8.93
N ARG A 118 10.64 14.18 -9.21
CA ARG A 118 10.86 13.52 -10.51
C ARG A 118 10.20 12.16 -10.65
N THR A 119 9.68 11.54 -9.60
CA THR A 119 9.16 10.16 -9.69
C THR A 119 7.68 10.08 -9.40
N ASN A 120 7.13 11.02 -8.61
CA ASN A 120 5.79 10.92 -8.04
C ASN A 120 4.96 12.17 -8.35
N ALA A 121 3.84 11.98 -9.03
CA ALA A 121 2.84 13.02 -9.26
C ALA A 121 1.88 13.06 -8.06
N PHE A 122 1.80 14.20 -7.36
CA PHE A 122 0.98 14.34 -6.15
C PHE A 122 -0.44 14.77 -6.49
N PHE A 123 -1.43 14.17 -5.82
CA PHE A 123 -2.83 14.54 -6.01
C PHE A 123 -3.15 15.83 -5.27
N MET A 124 -3.76 16.79 -5.96
CA MET A 124 -4.30 17.98 -5.34
C MET A 124 -5.47 17.59 -4.44
N GLY A 125 -5.35 17.83 -3.14
CA GLY A 125 -6.31 17.35 -2.13
C GLY A 125 -6.14 15.88 -1.71
N GLY A 126 -5.09 15.18 -2.18
CA GLY A 126 -4.77 13.81 -1.78
C GLY A 126 -5.73 12.74 -2.32
N GLY A 127 -5.58 11.51 -1.82
CA GLY A 127 -6.33 10.33 -2.24
C GLY A 127 -7.84 10.48 -2.08
N LYS A 128 -8.29 11.20 -1.04
CA LYS A 128 -9.72 11.51 -0.84
C LYS A 128 -10.30 12.35 -1.98
N ALA A 129 -9.56 13.33 -2.49
CA ALA A 129 -10.00 14.13 -3.64
C ALA A 129 -10.04 13.28 -4.92
N LEU A 130 -9.01 12.44 -5.14
CA LEU A 130 -8.96 11.46 -6.23
C LEU A 130 -10.19 10.54 -6.26
N VAL A 131 -10.45 9.81 -5.17
CA VAL A 131 -11.57 8.85 -5.15
C VAL A 131 -12.91 9.58 -5.32
N ASN A 132 -13.06 10.76 -4.72
CA ASN A 132 -14.28 11.55 -4.87
C ASN A 132 -14.49 12.03 -6.31
N ALA A 133 -13.44 12.38 -7.04
CA ALA A 133 -13.52 12.72 -8.46
C ALA A 133 -14.00 11.52 -9.29
N TYR A 134 -13.43 10.34 -9.06
CA TYR A 134 -13.83 9.13 -9.76
C TYR A 134 -15.24 8.65 -9.42
N PHE A 135 -15.67 8.73 -8.16
CA PHE A 135 -17.06 8.44 -7.79
C PHE A 135 -18.03 9.35 -8.56
N ARG A 136 -17.78 10.68 -8.55
CA ARG A 136 -18.60 11.65 -9.30
C ARG A 136 -18.60 11.36 -10.79
N SER A 137 -17.44 11.04 -11.37
CA SER A 137 -17.34 10.72 -12.79
C SER A 137 -18.08 9.42 -13.14
N SER A 138 -17.99 8.39 -12.29
CA SER A 138 -18.69 7.12 -12.47
C SER A 138 -20.20 7.32 -12.44
N GLU A 139 -20.72 8.06 -11.45
CA GLU A 139 -22.13 8.43 -11.33
C GLU A 139 -22.60 9.26 -12.54
N LYS A 140 -21.83 10.28 -12.95
CA LYS A 140 -22.12 11.09 -14.15
C LYS A 140 -22.20 10.26 -15.42
N MET A 141 -21.37 9.22 -15.52
CA MET A 141 -21.38 8.29 -16.65
C MET A 141 -22.47 7.22 -16.53
N GLY A 142 -23.27 7.21 -15.46
CA GLY A 142 -24.40 6.29 -15.27
C GLY A 142 -24.06 4.94 -14.64
N ALA A 143 -22.91 4.82 -13.96
CA ALA A 143 -22.66 3.66 -13.10
C ALA A 143 -23.55 3.72 -11.85
N GLN A 144 -24.15 2.60 -11.47
CA GLN A 144 -24.89 2.48 -10.21
C GLN A 144 -23.93 2.10 -9.09
N ILE A 145 -24.08 2.72 -7.93
CA ILE A 145 -23.19 2.50 -6.78
C ILE A 145 -24.02 2.16 -5.56
N ARG A 146 -23.75 1.01 -4.96
CA ARG A 146 -24.37 0.55 -3.72
C ARG A 146 -23.31 0.52 -2.62
N TYR A 147 -23.52 1.35 -1.61
CA TYR A 147 -22.73 1.34 -0.37
C TYR A 147 -23.32 0.34 0.62
N ASP A 148 -22.63 0.10 1.72
CA ASP A 148 -23.10 -0.80 2.80
C ASP A 148 -23.49 -2.19 2.26
N THR A 149 -22.80 -2.64 1.19
CA THR A 149 -23.11 -3.90 0.49
C THR A 149 -21.87 -4.79 0.46
N PRO A 150 -21.43 -5.31 1.63
CA PRO A 150 -20.33 -6.28 1.68
C PRO A 150 -20.72 -7.56 0.94
N VAL A 151 -19.80 -8.08 0.14
CA VAL A 151 -19.96 -9.31 -0.63
C VAL A 151 -19.29 -10.46 0.12
N ALA A 152 -20.05 -11.51 0.39
CA ALA A 152 -19.60 -12.68 1.15
C ALA A 152 -18.96 -13.75 0.26
N SER A 153 -19.49 -13.96 -0.95
CA SER A 153 -19.00 -15.01 -1.85
C SER A 153 -19.24 -14.69 -3.32
N VAL A 154 -18.47 -15.36 -4.17
CA VAL A 154 -18.59 -15.34 -5.63
C VAL A 154 -19.18 -16.67 -6.09
N GLU A 155 -20.24 -16.64 -6.87
CA GLU A 155 -20.84 -17.84 -7.45
C GLU A 155 -20.19 -18.14 -8.80
N LEU A 156 -19.72 -19.39 -8.95
CA LEU A 156 -18.99 -19.87 -10.11
C LEU A 156 -19.68 -21.12 -10.72
N ASP A 157 -19.62 -21.22 -12.04
CA ASP A 157 -19.91 -22.44 -12.82
C ASP A 157 -18.60 -22.89 -13.48
N GLY A 158 -17.90 -23.80 -12.83
CA GLY A 158 -16.50 -24.11 -13.17
C GLY A 158 -15.60 -22.89 -12.96
N ASP A 159 -14.96 -22.42 -14.03
CA ASP A 159 -14.10 -21.22 -14.03
C ASP A 159 -14.86 -19.93 -14.41
N ARG A 160 -16.18 -20.02 -14.67
CA ARG A 160 -17.01 -18.91 -15.13
C ARG A 160 -17.77 -18.26 -13.97
N PHE A 161 -17.75 -16.94 -13.91
CA PHE A 161 -18.56 -16.15 -12.99
C PHE A 161 -20.04 -16.16 -13.38
N VAL A 162 -20.93 -16.34 -12.39
CA VAL A 162 -22.39 -16.26 -12.59
C VAL A 162 -23.09 -15.23 -11.69
N GLY A 163 -22.48 -14.87 -10.56
CA GLY A 163 -23.06 -13.89 -9.65
C GLY A 163 -22.27 -13.74 -8.36
N VAL A 164 -22.75 -12.90 -7.45
CA VAL A 164 -22.23 -12.79 -6.09
C VAL A 164 -23.35 -12.89 -5.07
N ARG A 165 -22.99 -13.22 -3.83
CA ARG A 165 -23.89 -13.16 -2.68
C ARG A 165 -23.39 -12.12 -1.69
N THR A 166 -24.27 -11.20 -1.29
CA THR A 166 -23.97 -10.22 -0.24
C THR A 166 -24.04 -10.88 1.14
N GLU A 167 -23.46 -10.26 2.18
CA GLU A 167 -23.61 -10.75 3.55
C GLU A 167 -25.08 -10.75 4.03
N ALA A 168 -25.90 -9.87 3.47
CA ALA A 168 -27.34 -9.84 3.71
C ALA A 168 -28.12 -10.96 2.99
N GLY A 169 -27.42 -11.84 2.25
CA GLY A 169 -28.00 -12.99 1.56
C GLY A 169 -28.57 -12.68 0.16
N GLU A 170 -28.53 -11.42 -0.28
CA GLU A 170 -28.97 -11.02 -1.62
C GLU A 170 -28.04 -11.59 -2.68
N ARG A 171 -28.63 -12.16 -3.73
CA ARG A 171 -27.91 -12.65 -4.91
C ARG A 171 -27.96 -11.61 -6.03
N ILE A 172 -26.80 -11.25 -6.56
CA ILE A 172 -26.65 -10.25 -7.63
C ILE A 172 -25.96 -10.90 -8.83
N GLU A 173 -26.67 -10.97 -9.96
CA GLU A 173 -26.16 -11.51 -11.22
C GLU A 173 -25.63 -10.41 -12.15
N ALA A 174 -24.55 -10.72 -12.86
CA ALA A 174 -24.02 -9.89 -13.95
C ALA A 174 -23.34 -10.76 -15.01
N LYS A 175 -23.13 -10.21 -16.20
CA LYS A 175 -22.49 -10.96 -17.29
C LYS A 175 -20.99 -11.20 -17.05
N SER A 176 -20.33 -10.27 -16.38
CA SER A 176 -18.91 -10.33 -16.01
C SER A 176 -18.67 -9.61 -14.68
N CYS A 177 -17.53 -9.87 -14.05
CA CYS A 177 -17.19 -9.30 -12.76
C CYS A 177 -15.72 -8.86 -12.68
N VAL A 178 -15.47 -7.73 -12.02
CA VAL A 178 -14.14 -7.29 -11.59
C VAL A 178 -14.09 -7.29 -10.06
N LEU A 179 -13.24 -8.14 -9.50
CA LEU A 179 -12.90 -8.15 -8.08
C LEU A 179 -11.77 -7.15 -7.80
N ALA A 180 -12.07 -6.12 -7.03
CA ALA A 180 -11.13 -5.07 -6.65
C ALA A 180 -11.36 -4.66 -5.17
N ALA A 181 -11.55 -5.67 -4.33
CA ALA A 181 -11.99 -5.55 -2.94
C ALA A 181 -10.86 -5.35 -1.92
N GLY A 182 -9.61 -5.20 -2.38
CA GLY A 182 -8.45 -5.02 -1.51
C GLY A 182 -7.90 -6.32 -0.93
N GLY A 183 -6.92 -6.22 -0.03
CA GLY A 183 -6.32 -7.35 0.70
C GLY A 183 -6.95 -7.57 2.07
N PHE A 184 -6.14 -7.98 3.05
CA PHE A 184 -6.63 -8.45 4.35
C PHE A 184 -5.97 -7.78 5.56
N GLU A 185 -5.28 -6.66 5.38
CA GLU A 185 -4.54 -6.01 6.47
C GLU A 185 -5.42 -5.49 7.62
N SER A 186 -6.74 -5.44 7.45
CA SER A 186 -7.67 -5.12 8.55
C SER A 186 -8.29 -6.35 9.21
N ASN A 187 -7.98 -7.55 8.71
CA ASN A 187 -8.38 -8.81 9.32
C ASN A 187 -7.32 -9.27 10.32
N ARG A 188 -7.53 -8.94 11.60
CA ARG A 188 -6.55 -9.21 12.67
C ARG A 188 -6.34 -10.70 12.91
N GLU A 189 -7.38 -11.51 12.75
CA GLU A 189 -7.28 -12.96 12.91
C GLU A 189 -6.42 -13.56 11.81
N TRP A 190 -6.65 -13.17 10.56
CA TRP A 190 -5.86 -13.67 9.44
C TRP A 190 -4.42 -13.13 9.45
N LEU A 191 -4.20 -11.88 9.87
CA LEU A 191 -2.84 -11.37 10.10
C LEU A 191 -2.11 -12.17 11.19
N ARG A 192 -2.79 -12.51 12.28
CA ARG A 192 -2.23 -13.33 13.37
C ARG A 192 -1.85 -14.73 12.87
N GLU A 193 -2.73 -15.37 12.10
CA GLU A 193 -2.46 -16.65 11.44
C GLU A 193 -1.25 -16.56 10.50
N ALA A 194 -1.23 -15.55 9.61
CA ALA A 194 -0.20 -15.36 8.60
C ALA A 194 1.20 -15.10 9.17
N TRP A 195 1.29 -14.39 10.29
CA TRP A 195 2.57 -14.03 10.92
C TRP A 195 3.05 -15.05 11.96
N GLY A 196 2.14 -15.86 12.50
CA GLY A 196 2.46 -16.87 13.50
C GLY A 196 3.06 -16.29 14.78
N GLN A 197 3.71 -17.15 15.56
CA GLN A 197 4.51 -16.75 16.72
C GLN A 197 5.98 -16.57 16.32
N ASN A 198 6.62 -15.54 16.89
CA ASN A 198 8.07 -15.39 16.79
C ASN A 198 8.80 -16.28 17.82
N GLU A 199 10.13 -16.28 17.77
CA GLU A 199 11.00 -17.06 18.68
C GLU A 199 10.81 -16.70 20.17
N ARG A 200 10.19 -15.56 20.47
CA ARG A 200 9.88 -15.09 21.83
C ARG A 200 8.48 -15.52 22.30
N GLY A 201 7.76 -16.31 21.50
CA GLY A 201 6.39 -16.73 21.77
C GLY A 201 5.34 -15.62 21.61
N GLU A 202 5.74 -14.45 21.11
CA GLU A 202 4.85 -13.33 20.85
C GLU A 202 4.18 -13.51 19.49
N TRP A 203 3.00 -12.90 19.32
CA TRP A 203 2.31 -12.80 18.03
C TRP A 203 2.58 -11.42 17.44
N PRO A 204 3.49 -11.26 16.46
CA PRO A 204 3.90 -9.95 15.96
C PRO A 204 2.71 -9.09 15.49
N ALA A 205 1.75 -9.72 14.81
CA ALA A 205 0.60 -9.04 14.25
C ALA A 205 -0.36 -8.43 15.28
N ASP A 206 -0.33 -8.88 16.55
CA ASP A 206 -1.28 -8.39 17.57
C ASP A 206 -1.15 -6.88 17.82
N ASN A 207 0.05 -6.34 17.62
CA ASN A 207 0.39 -4.94 17.87
C ASN A 207 0.48 -4.11 16.58
N PHE A 208 0.03 -4.63 15.44
CA PHE A 208 -0.03 -3.85 14.21
C PHE A 208 -1.11 -2.78 14.31
N LEU A 209 -0.76 -1.58 13.86
CA LEU A 209 -1.70 -0.49 13.65
C LEU A 209 -2.00 -0.38 12.16
N ILE A 210 -3.25 -0.15 11.82
CA ILE A 210 -3.74 -0.22 10.45
C ILE A 210 -3.85 1.20 9.93
N ARG A 211 -2.97 1.52 8.97
CA ARG A 211 -2.92 2.85 8.37
C ARG A 211 -4.12 3.10 7.46
N GLY A 212 -4.67 2.01 6.94
CA GLY A 212 -5.79 1.96 6.01
C GLY A 212 -7.15 1.87 6.69
N THR A 213 -8.14 1.52 5.87
CA THR A 213 -9.53 1.42 6.29
C THR A 213 -9.81 0.13 7.05
N ARG A 214 -10.72 0.16 8.04
CA ARG A 214 -11.18 -1.06 8.73
C ARG A 214 -11.93 -2.07 7.86
N PHE A 215 -12.34 -1.70 6.64
CA PHE A 215 -13.18 -2.56 5.80
C PHE A 215 -12.38 -3.54 4.92
N ASN A 216 -11.04 -3.47 4.89
CA ASN A 216 -10.20 -4.34 4.05
C ASN A 216 -9.95 -5.71 4.72
N GLN A 217 -10.99 -6.54 4.73
CA GLN A 217 -11.04 -7.78 5.51
C GLN A 217 -10.56 -9.03 4.75
N GLY A 218 -10.28 -8.91 3.45
CA GLY A 218 -9.80 -10.02 2.63
C GLY A 218 -10.83 -11.12 2.33
N VAL A 219 -12.12 -10.89 2.63
CA VAL A 219 -13.20 -11.90 2.51
C VAL A 219 -13.18 -12.57 1.14
N LEU A 220 -13.18 -11.77 0.06
CA LEU A 220 -13.18 -12.32 -1.30
C LEU A 220 -11.84 -12.88 -1.72
N LEU A 221 -10.72 -12.35 -1.22
CA LEU A 221 -9.42 -12.92 -1.49
C LEU A 221 -9.35 -14.35 -0.92
N LYS A 222 -9.73 -14.51 0.35
CA LYS A 222 -9.80 -15.82 1.03
C LYS A 222 -10.75 -16.77 0.30
N TYR A 223 -11.98 -16.30 0.02
CA TYR A 223 -12.98 -17.09 -0.68
C TYR A 223 -12.47 -17.61 -2.04
N MET A 224 -11.84 -16.75 -2.85
CA MET A 224 -11.36 -17.16 -4.18
C MET A 224 -10.22 -18.17 -4.09
N ILE A 225 -9.31 -18.02 -3.11
CA ILE A 225 -8.25 -18.99 -2.85
C ILE A 225 -8.86 -20.34 -2.46
N ASP A 226 -9.82 -20.34 -1.53
CA ASP A 226 -10.52 -21.55 -1.08
C ASP A 226 -11.33 -22.21 -2.21
N ALA A 227 -11.85 -21.40 -3.15
CA ALA A 227 -12.53 -21.86 -4.36
C ALA A 227 -11.58 -22.35 -5.47
N GLY A 228 -10.27 -22.39 -5.22
CA GLY A 228 -9.28 -22.95 -6.15
C GLY A 228 -8.72 -21.96 -7.18
N ALA A 229 -8.89 -20.65 -6.98
CA ALA A 229 -8.19 -19.66 -7.80
C ALA A 229 -6.69 -19.69 -7.52
N ASP A 230 -5.88 -19.54 -8.57
CA ASP A 230 -4.42 -19.51 -8.46
C ASP A 230 -3.99 -18.30 -7.62
N SER A 231 -3.19 -18.52 -6.58
CA SER A 231 -2.67 -17.48 -5.69
C SER A 231 -1.17 -17.22 -5.88
N ILE A 232 -0.70 -16.08 -5.41
CA ILE A 232 0.70 -15.66 -5.45
C ILE A 232 1.02 -14.75 -4.27
N GLY A 233 2.25 -14.81 -3.79
CA GLY A 233 2.75 -13.96 -2.70
C GLY A 233 2.73 -14.66 -1.35
N ASP A 234 3.50 -14.11 -0.42
CA ASP A 234 3.61 -14.57 0.96
C ASP A 234 2.63 -13.76 1.84
N PRO A 235 1.73 -14.41 2.61
CA PRO A 235 0.74 -13.74 3.44
C PRO A 235 1.36 -12.88 4.55
N SER A 236 2.60 -13.15 4.95
CA SER A 236 3.30 -12.31 5.91
C SER A 236 3.85 -11.03 5.28
N GLN A 237 3.82 -10.86 3.94
CA GLN A 237 4.33 -9.69 3.24
C GLN A 237 3.29 -8.58 3.05
N GLY A 238 3.75 -7.34 3.16
CA GLY A 238 2.92 -6.15 2.98
C GLY A 238 3.70 -4.85 3.08
N HIS A 239 3.05 -3.75 2.70
CA HIS A 239 3.61 -2.42 2.89
C HIS A 239 3.45 -1.98 4.35
N MET A 240 4.55 -2.02 5.09
CA MET A 240 4.59 -1.68 6.50
C MET A 240 5.55 -0.53 6.78
N VAL A 241 5.21 0.39 7.67
CA VAL A 241 6.10 1.50 8.02
C VAL A 241 6.16 1.66 9.53
N ALA A 242 7.22 2.27 10.06
CA ALA A 242 7.19 2.71 11.45
C ALA A 242 6.25 3.92 11.57
N ILE A 243 5.20 3.78 12.36
CA ILE A 243 4.28 4.87 12.70
C ILE A 243 4.31 5.14 14.19
N ASP A 244 3.86 6.32 14.60
CA ASP A 244 3.71 6.66 16.01
C ASP A 244 2.85 5.61 16.72
N ALA A 245 3.36 5.05 17.82
CA ALA A 245 2.70 3.98 18.58
C ALA A 245 1.36 4.41 19.20
N ARG A 246 1.10 5.73 19.26
CA ARG A 246 -0.12 6.37 19.76
C ARG A 246 -1.17 6.60 18.66
N ALA A 247 -0.86 6.23 17.41
CA ALA A 247 -1.81 6.32 16.30
C ALA A 247 -3.07 5.46 16.57
N PRO A 248 -4.23 5.85 16.01
CA PRO A 248 -5.44 5.04 16.11
C PRO A 248 -5.23 3.67 15.46
N LEU A 249 -6.04 2.69 15.88
CA LEU A 249 -5.97 1.34 15.33
C LEU A 249 -6.25 1.29 13.83
N TYR A 250 -7.16 2.12 13.31
CA TYR A 250 -7.51 2.22 11.90
C TYR A 250 -7.43 3.66 11.41
N ASP A 251 -7.30 3.85 10.11
CA ASP A 251 -7.39 5.15 9.42
C ASP A 251 -6.36 6.19 9.88
N GLY A 252 -5.22 5.74 10.43
CA GLY A 252 -4.11 6.62 10.80
C GLY A 252 -3.41 7.28 9.59
N GLY A 253 -3.52 6.67 8.41
CA GLY A 253 -3.04 7.25 7.16
C GLY A 253 -1.53 7.47 7.08
N ILE A 254 -1.13 8.49 6.32
CA ILE A 254 0.28 8.86 6.11
C ILE A 254 0.85 9.77 7.21
N CYS A 255 0.00 10.52 7.91
CA CYS A 255 0.44 11.52 8.89
C CYS A 255 1.00 10.90 10.18
N THR A 256 0.74 9.63 10.44
CA THR A 256 1.25 8.91 11.61
C THR A 256 2.68 8.41 11.44
N ARG A 257 3.26 8.50 10.25
CA ARG A 257 4.63 8.04 9.98
C ARG A 257 5.65 8.88 10.76
N ILE A 258 6.67 8.23 11.31
CA ILE A 258 7.80 8.91 11.97
C ILE A 258 8.97 9.01 11.00
N ASP A 259 9.25 10.23 10.55
CA ASP A 259 10.17 10.49 9.44
C ASP A 259 11.61 10.77 9.89
N CYS A 260 11.86 10.86 11.20
CA CYS A 260 13.17 11.17 11.77
C CYS A 260 14.07 9.95 11.99
N VAL A 261 13.63 8.74 11.62
CA VAL A 261 14.39 7.49 11.81
C VAL A 261 15.82 7.59 11.29
N SER A 262 16.01 8.11 10.06
CA SER A 262 17.35 8.24 9.47
C SER A 262 18.23 9.31 10.13
N LEU A 263 17.63 10.27 10.83
CA LEU A 263 18.32 11.37 11.50
C LEU A 263 18.61 11.09 12.98
N GLY A 264 18.22 9.91 13.46
CA GLY A 264 18.38 9.49 14.85
C GLY A 264 18.97 8.09 15.00
N VAL A 265 18.77 7.53 16.19
CA VAL A 265 18.98 6.12 16.53
C VAL A 265 17.64 5.50 16.90
N VAL A 266 17.41 4.25 16.51
CA VAL A 266 16.20 3.51 16.89
C VAL A 266 16.56 2.43 17.90
N VAL A 267 15.95 2.48 19.07
CA VAL A 267 16.15 1.49 20.13
C VAL A 267 14.87 0.70 20.39
N ASN A 268 14.98 -0.61 20.61
CA ASN A 268 13.86 -1.46 21.00
C ASN A 268 13.54 -1.33 22.51
N ARG A 269 12.60 -2.15 22.99
CA ARG A 269 12.20 -2.20 24.42
C ARG A 269 13.32 -2.61 25.38
N GLU A 270 14.37 -3.24 24.86
CA GLU A 270 15.57 -3.62 25.61
C GLU A 270 16.65 -2.53 25.55
N ALA A 271 16.31 -1.33 25.04
CA ALA A 271 17.20 -0.18 24.84
C ALA A 271 18.40 -0.47 23.91
N GLN A 272 18.23 -1.40 22.97
CA GLN A 272 19.25 -1.80 22.01
C GLN A 272 18.89 -1.35 20.59
N ARG A 273 19.90 -0.93 19.82
CA ARG A 273 19.78 -0.75 18.37
C ARG A 273 19.70 -2.11 17.68
N PHE A 274 18.90 -2.19 16.61
CA PHE A 274 18.62 -3.46 15.92
C PHE A 274 18.71 -3.40 14.40
N TYR A 275 18.99 -2.22 13.82
CA TYR A 275 19.18 -2.07 12.38
C TYR A 275 20.01 -0.83 12.03
N ASP A 276 20.52 -0.74 10.80
CA ASP A 276 21.18 0.45 10.26
C ASP A 276 20.13 1.51 9.86
N GLU A 277 20.03 2.57 10.65
CA GLU A 277 19.14 3.71 10.41
C GLU A 277 19.53 4.56 9.19
N GLY A 278 20.77 4.41 8.70
CA GLY A 278 21.33 5.17 7.59
C GLY A 278 21.53 4.38 6.29
N GLU A 279 21.04 3.14 6.17
CA GLU A 279 21.45 2.25 5.05
C GLU A 279 21.01 2.71 3.65
N ASP A 280 19.90 3.44 3.48
CA ASP A 280 19.49 3.96 2.17
C ASP A 280 18.59 5.21 2.30
N PHE A 281 18.34 5.86 1.17
CA PHE A 281 17.58 7.09 1.04
C PHE A 281 16.08 6.93 1.32
N TRP A 282 15.50 8.01 1.86
CA TRP A 282 14.22 8.09 2.57
C TRP A 282 12.99 7.48 1.86
N PRO A 283 12.79 7.53 0.51
CA PRO A 283 11.64 6.89 -0.16
C PRO A 283 11.73 5.39 -0.31
N LYS A 284 12.95 4.83 -0.40
CA LYS A 284 13.14 3.43 -0.78
C LYS A 284 13.01 2.49 0.42
N ARG A 285 13.09 3.01 1.65
CA ARG A 285 13.31 2.19 2.85
C ARG A 285 12.40 2.45 4.05
N TYR A 286 11.63 3.53 4.11
CA TYR A 286 10.65 3.72 5.21
C TYR A 286 9.68 2.52 5.34
N ALA A 287 9.48 1.78 4.24
CA ALA A 287 8.65 0.60 4.14
C ALA A 287 9.22 -0.70 4.77
N ILE A 288 10.46 -0.73 5.27
CA ILE A 288 10.97 -1.91 5.99
C ILE A 288 10.85 -1.75 7.51
N TRP A 289 10.86 -0.51 8.01
CA TRP A 289 10.91 -0.22 9.44
C TRP A 289 9.68 -0.75 10.19
N GLY A 290 8.51 -0.79 9.54
CA GLY A 290 7.35 -1.43 10.16
C GLY A 290 7.59 -2.92 10.42
N ARG A 291 8.17 -3.64 9.46
CA ARG A 291 8.54 -5.05 9.64
C ARG A 291 9.67 -5.24 10.66
N LEU A 292 10.69 -4.36 10.65
CA LEU A 292 11.78 -4.46 11.62
C LEU A 292 11.26 -4.29 13.06
N VAL A 293 10.40 -3.30 13.28
CA VAL A 293 9.73 -3.08 14.58
C VAL A 293 8.81 -4.25 14.94
N ALA A 294 8.14 -4.88 13.96
CA ALA A 294 7.32 -6.07 14.20
C ALA A 294 8.12 -7.26 14.76
N GLN A 295 9.43 -7.31 14.51
CA GLN A 295 10.31 -8.36 15.04
C GLN A 295 10.96 -7.97 16.38
N GLN A 296 10.70 -6.78 16.91
CA GLN A 296 11.24 -6.34 18.19
C GLN A 296 10.32 -6.74 19.36
N PRO A 297 10.86 -6.91 20.59
CA PRO A 297 10.08 -7.26 21.78
C PRO A 297 8.90 -6.32 22.01
N GLY A 298 7.71 -6.88 22.16
CA GLY A 298 6.46 -6.12 22.29
C GLY A 298 6.11 -5.25 21.09
N GLN A 299 6.75 -5.47 19.94
CA GLN A 299 6.54 -4.77 18.67
C GLN A 299 6.60 -3.25 18.83
N ILE A 300 7.52 -2.77 19.66
CA ILE A 300 7.68 -1.36 19.98
C ILE A 300 9.16 -0.97 19.97
N ALA A 301 9.42 0.24 19.48
CA ALA A 301 10.73 0.87 19.52
C ALA A 301 10.58 2.38 19.70
N TRP A 302 11.70 3.10 19.82
CA TRP A 302 11.74 4.56 19.93
C TRP A 302 12.74 5.12 18.93
N SER A 303 12.28 6.01 18.07
CA SER A 303 13.17 6.85 17.26
C SER A 303 13.65 8.02 18.12
N VAL A 304 14.92 8.02 18.46
CA VAL A 304 15.55 9.00 19.35
C VAL A 304 16.40 9.96 18.52
N ILE A 305 16.14 11.25 18.69
CA ILE A 305 16.88 12.34 18.06
C ILE A 305 17.29 13.38 19.11
N ASP A 306 18.14 14.30 18.71
CA ASP A 306 18.48 15.49 19.49
C ASP A 306 18.08 16.76 18.72
N GLN A 307 18.33 17.92 19.32
CA GLN A 307 17.90 19.22 18.79
C GLN A 307 18.41 19.50 17.37
N LYS A 308 19.50 18.85 16.94
CA LYS A 308 20.11 19.09 15.62
C LYS A 308 19.29 18.48 14.47
N ALA A 309 18.40 17.53 14.74
CA ALA A 309 17.52 16.92 13.73
C ALA A 309 16.19 17.67 13.56
N VAL A 310 15.77 18.45 14.57
CA VAL A 310 14.51 19.20 14.54
C VAL A 310 14.50 20.17 13.35
N GLY A 311 13.40 20.18 12.59
CA GLY A 311 13.23 21.00 11.39
C GLY A 311 13.77 20.38 10.10
N ARG A 312 14.33 19.17 10.13
CA ARG A 312 14.87 18.45 8.95
C ARG A 312 14.00 17.27 8.49
N PHE A 313 12.83 17.09 9.10
CA PHE A 313 11.86 16.05 8.78
C PHE A 313 10.45 16.60 8.94
N MET A 314 9.45 15.90 8.39
CA MET A 314 8.05 16.29 8.54
C MET A 314 7.64 16.22 10.02
N PRO A 315 7.05 17.29 10.60
CA PRO A 315 6.58 17.25 11.98
C PRO A 315 5.59 16.11 12.22
N PRO A 316 5.82 15.25 13.23
CA PRO A 316 4.88 14.20 13.60
C PRO A 316 3.58 14.79 14.15
N VAL A 317 2.47 14.08 13.99
CA VAL A 317 1.15 14.49 14.53
C VAL A 317 1.17 14.61 16.06
N PHE A 318 1.95 13.77 16.72
CA PHE A 318 2.10 13.79 18.17
C PHE A 318 3.49 14.30 18.54
N ALA A 319 3.55 15.20 19.53
CA ALA A 319 4.82 15.66 20.08
C ALA A 319 5.64 14.47 20.62
N GLY A 320 6.96 14.54 20.41
CA GLY A 320 7.90 13.57 20.97
C GLY A 320 8.07 13.79 22.47
N THR A 321 8.37 12.72 23.21
CA THR A 321 8.76 12.83 24.62
C THR A 321 10.09 13.56 24.69
N GLN A 322 10.16 14.65 25.46
CA GLN A 322 11.33 15.53 25.53
C GLN A 322 12.01 15.46 26.90
N ALA A 323 13.35 15.52 26.91
CA ALA A 323 14.15 15.62 28.12
C ALA A 323 15.47 16.38 27.86
N ASN A 324 16.09 16.91 28.91
CA ASN A 324 17.36 17.62 28.79
C ASN A 324 18.58 16.71 28.96
N THR A 325 18.37 15.48 29.44
CA THR A 325 19.40 14.45 29.55
C THR A 325 18.89 13.12 29.02
N LEU A 326 19.81 12.24 28.60
CA LEU A 326 19.46 10.89 28.14
C LEU A 326 18.86 10.03 29.26
N GLY A 327 19.31 10.22 30.52
CA GLY A 327 18.77 9.48 31.66
C GLY A 327 17.32 9.87 31.97
N GLU A 328 17.03 11.16 32.02
CA GLU A 328 15.66 11.66 32.14
C GLU A 328 14.78 11.19 30.97
N LEU A 329 15.33 11.15 29.75
CA LEU A 329 14.59 10.63 28.59
C LEU A 329 14.21 9.17 28.80
N ALA A 330 15.17 8.31 29.19
CA ALA A 330 14.96 6.89 29.42
C ALA A 330 13.83 6.63 30.43
N GLN A 331 13.85 7.35 31.56
CA GLN A 331 12.81 7.27 32.58
C GLN A 331 11.43 7.64 32.02
N LYS A 332 11.33 8.73 31.24
CA LYS A 332 10.05 9.18 30.65
C LYS A 332 9.48 8.22 29.62
N ILE A 333 10.33 7.48 28.90
CA ILE A 333 9.88 6.49 27.89
C ILE A 333 9.83 5.05 28.42
N GLY A 334 10.19 4.84 29.69
CA GLY A 334 10.12 3.53 30.35
C GLY A 334 11.19 2.53 29.90
N LEU A 335 12.37 3.01 29.50
CA LEU A 335 13.53 2.16 29.20
C LEU A 335 14.49 2.08 30.39
N ASP A 336 15.28 1.00 30.46
CA ASP A 336 16.38 0.90 31.42
C ASP A 336 17.41 2.01 31.17
N GLU A 337 17.59 2.88 32.17
CA GLU A 337 18.42 4.08 32.06
C GLU A 337 19.88 3.74 31.73
N ALA A 338 20.46 2.78 32.45
CA ALA A 338 21.87 2.43 32.30
C ALA A 338 22.15 1.85 30.92
N THR A 339 21.30 0.94 30.43
CA THR A 339 21.45 0.34 29.10
C THR A 339 21.22 1.38 28.02
N PHE A 340 20.18 2.22 28.13
CA PHE A 340 19.88 3.25 27.14
C PHE A 340 21.02 4.27 27.00
N VAL A 341 21.50 4.82 28.12
CA VAL A 341 22.59 5.79 28.13
C VAL A 341 23.86 5.19 27.52
N ARG A 342 24.20 3.94 27.88
CA ARG A 342 25.35 3.23 27.30
C ARG A 342 25.19 3.06 25.79
N THR A 343 24.04 2.58 25.30
CA THR A 343 23.77 2.40 23.87
C THR A 343 23.99 3.71 23.08
N VAL A 344 23.51 4.84 23.61
CA VAL A 344 23.68 6.14 22.94
C VAL A 344 25.13 6.64 23.04
N GLN A 345 25.83 6.40 24.15
CA GLN A 345 27.25 6.76 24.31
C GLN A 345 28.18 5.96 23.39
N ASP A 346 27.93 4.66 23.25
CA ASP A 346 28.65 3.78 22.32
C ASP A 346 28.45 4.25 20.88
N TYR A 347 27.19 4.59 20.52
CA TYR A 347 26.87 5.19 19.22
C TYR A 347 27.60 6.52 19.00
N ASN A 348 27.57 7.43 19.99
CA ASN A 348 28.22 8.73 19.91
C ASN A 348 29.74 8.59 19.70
N SER A 349 30.37 7.65 20.39
CA SER A 349 31.83 7.40 20.32
C SER A 349 32.24 6.78 18.98
N ALA A 350 31.36 5.99 18.38
CA ALA A 350 31.57 5.38 17.08
C ALA A 350 31.35 6.33 15.89
N CYS A 351 30.68 7.47 16.09
CA CYS A 351 30.42 8.43 15.02
C CYS A 351 31.71 8.95 14.37
N ARG A 352 31.69 9.02 13.04
CA ARG A 352 32.69 9.65 12.17
C ARG A 352 31.94 10.65 11.30
N VAL A 353 31.91 11.90 11.75
CA VAL A 353 31.15 12.97 11.11
C VAL A 353 31.92 13.47 9.89
N GLY A 354 31.37 13.22 8.70
CA GLY A 354 31.81 13.81 7.44
C GLY A 354 31.06 15.10 7.11
N ARG A 355 30.85 15.34 5.81
CA ARG A 355 29.97 16.39 5.29
C ARG A 355 28.50 15.96 5.40
N PHE A 356 27.85 16.38 6.48
CA PHE A 356 26.43 16.12 6.67
C PHE A 356 25.53 16.74 5.60
N ASP A 357 24.66 15.92 5.01
CA ASP A 357 23.57 16.35 4.13
C ASP A 357 22.32 15.49 4.37
N HIS A 358 21.32 16.03 5.06
CA HIS A 358 20.06 15.32 5.32
C HIS A 358 19.21 15.00 4.07
N THR A 359 19.58 15.52 2.90
CA THR A 359 18.82 15.40 1.65
C THR A 359 19.46 14.47 0.63
N ALA A 360 20.66 13.93 0.92
CA ALA A 360 21.37 12.99 0.08
C ALA A 360 22.06 11.92 0.95
N LEU A 361 22.54 10.84 0.34
CA LEU A 361 23.47 9.94 1.02
C LEU A 361 24.76 10.73 1.31
N ASP A 362 25.07 10.90 2.59
CA ASP A 362 26.26 11.61 3.05
C ASP A 362 27.38 10.65 3.48
N ASP A 363 28.51 11.17 3.92
CA ASP A 363 29.66 10.38 4.38
C ASP A 363 29.76 10.30 5.92
N CYS A 364 28.70 10.70 6.64
CA CYS A 364 28.61 10.61 8.09
C CYS A 364 28.23 9.18 8.50
N ARG A 365 29.16 8.44 9.11
CA ARG A 365 28.96 7.01 9.45
C ARG A 365 29.41 6.65 10.85
N THR A 366 29.15 5.43 11.30
CA THR A 366 29.81 4.85 12.48
C THR A 366 30.91 3.85 12.10
N GLU A 367 31.94 3.74 12.93
CA GLU A 367 33.01 2.73 12.82
C GLU A 367 33.13 1.94 14.11
N GLY A 368 33.28 0.61 14.01
CA GLY A 368 33.43 -0.26 15.18
C GLY A 368 32.13 -0.49 15.98
N LEU A 369 30.97 -0.22 15.38
CA LEU A 369 29.65 -0.37 16.01
C LEU A 369 28.78 -1.34 15.21
N ALA A 370 28.06 -2.23 15.91
CA ALA A 370 27.07 -3.13 15.33
C ALA A 370 25.69 -2.87 15.99
N PRO A 371 24.61 -2.63 15.22
CA PRO A 371 24.61 -2.40 13.76
C PRO A 371 25.38 -1.11 13.40
N ALA A 372 25.94 -1.05 12.20
CA ALA A 372 26.51 0.20 11.69
C ALA A 372 25.40 1.24 11.48
N LYS A 373 25.77 2.52 11.43
CA LYS A 373 24.95 3.57 10.83
C LYS A 373 25.75 4.11 9.65
N THR A 374 25.35 3.77 8.44
CA THR A 374 26.21 4.01 7.26
C THR A 374 26.15 5.44 6.73
N HIS A 375 25.07 6.17 7.01
CA HIS A 375 24.85 7.56 6.61
C HIS A 375 24.14 8.36 7.73
N TRP A 376 24.26 9.69 7.69
CA TRP A 376 23.69 10.66 8.62
C TRP A 376 24.08 10.45 10.09
N ALA A 377 25.17 9.72 10.35
CA ALA A 377 25.61 9.45 11.71
C ALA A 377 26.22 10.69 12.37
N ARG A 378 25.46 11.29 13.28
CA ARG A 378 25.91 12.39 14.14
C ARG A 378 25.71 12.00 15.60
N PRO A 379 26.62 12.36 16.51
CA PRO A 379 26.40 12.15 17.93
C PRO A 379 25.09 12.79 18.39
N LEU A 380 24.38 12.14 19.30
CA LEU A 380 23.26 12.70 20.05
C LEU A 380 23.82 13.34 21.33
N ASP A 381 24.15 14.62 21.26
CA ASP A 381 24.87 15.36 22.30
C ASP A 381 24.28 16.75 22.60
N THR A 382 23.23 17.14 21.87
CA THR A 382 22.66 18.49 21.96
C THR A 382 21.21 18.42 22.45
N ALA A 383 21.01 18.74 23.73
CA ALA A 383 19.68 18.85 24.31
C ALA A 383 18.83 19.96 23.65
N PRO A 384 17.49 19.87 23.70
CA PRO A 384 16.73 18.74 24.21
C PRO A 384 16.82 17.49 23.34
N PHE A 385 16.71 16.33 23.99
CA PHE A 385 16.54 15.04 23.34
C PHE A 385 15.06 14.75 23.17
N HIS A 386 14.71 14.09 22.05
CA HIS A 386 13.34 13.70 21.74
C HIS A 386 13.27 12.20 21.45
N ALA A 387 12.23 11.54 21.93
CA ALA A 387 11.90 10.16 21.60
C ALA A 387 10.47 10.06 21.05
N TYR A 388 10.33 9.37 19.92
CA TYR A 388 9.04 9.06 19.31
C TYR A 388 8.80 7.55 19.40
N PRO A 389 7.77 7.08 20.14
CA PRO A 389 7.47 5.66 20.19
C PRO A 389 6.92 5.22 18.84
N VAL A 390 7.41 4.10 18.31
CA VAL A 390 6.99 3.56 17.01
C VAL A 390 6.44 2.14 17.13
N ARG A 391 5.45 1.84 16.29
CA ARG A 391 4.85 0.52 16.09
C ARG A 391 4.77 0.17 14.60
N PRO A 392 4.55 -1.12 14.25
CA PRO A 392 4.33 -1.54 12.89
C PRO A 392 3.00 -0.97 12.37
N GLY A 393 3.07 -0.12 11.35
CA GLY A 393 1.92 0.39 10.63
C GLY A 393 1.72 -0.36 9.31
N ILE A 394 0.75 -1.26 9.22
CA ILE A 394 0.43 -1.99 7.99
C ILE A 394 -0.52 -1.16 7.11
N THR A 395 -0.29 -1.19 5.79
CA THR A 395 -1.06 -0.40 4.82
C THR A 395 -1.82 -1.26 3.84
N PHE A 396 -1.20 -2.34 3.34
CA PHE A 396 -1.79 -3.28 2.41
C PHE A 396 -0.90 -4.53 2.32
N THR A 397 -1.48 -5.67 1.96
CA THR A 397 -0.86 -7.02 1.91
C THR A 397 -0.47 -7.43 0.49
N TYR A 398 0.50 -8.34 0.35
CA TYR A 398 1.03 -8.76 -0.96
C TYR A 398 0.49 -10.11 -1.45
N LEU A 399 -0.14 -10.91 -0.59
CA LEU A 399 -0.88 -12.09 -1.05
C LEU A 399 -1.99 -11.64 -2.00
N GLY A 400 -2.08 -12.28 -3.17
CA GLY A 400 -3.08 -11.97 -4.17
C GLY A 400 -3.38 -13.18 -5.06
N LEU A 401 -4.26 -12.94 -6.03
CA LEU A 401 -4.57 -13.86 -7.10
C LEU A 401 -3.57 -13.66 -8.25
N LYS A 402 -3.16 -14.77 -8.85
CA LYS A 402 -2.29 -14.77 -10.02
C LYS A 402 -3.06 -14.28 -11.25
N VAL A 403 -2.43 -13.43 -12.05
CA VAL A 403 -3.00 -12.94 -13.32
C VAL A 403 -1.95 -12.91 -14.42
N ASP A 404 -2.41 -12.62 -15.64
CA ASP A 404 -1.59 -12.19 -16.77
C ASP A 404 -1.96 -10.74 -17.17
N GLU A 405 -1.52 -10.28 -18.35
CA GLU A 405 -1.83 -8.95 -18.88
C GLU A 405 -3.33 -8.69 -19.10
N THR A 406 -4.17 -9.72 -19.07
CA THR A 406 -5.63 -9.59 -19.22
C THR A 406 -6.34 -9.31 -17.91
N ALA A 407 -5.65 -9.44 -16.78
CA ALA A 407 -6.23 -9.36 -15.43
C ALA A 407 -7.29 -10.44 -15.12
N ALA A 408 -7.40 -11.50 -15.93
CA ALA A 408 -8.34 -12.59 -15.68
C ALA A 408 -7.91 -13.41 -14.45
N VAL A 409 -8.87 -13.76 -13.60
CA VAL A 409 -8.66 -14.74 -12.52
C VAL A 409 -8.34 -16.09 -13.15
N ARG A 410 -7.39 -16.83 -12.59
CA ARG A 410 -6.96 -18.13 -13.12
C ARG A 410 -7.33 -19.29 -12.21
N PHE A 411 -7.64 -20.43 -12.81
CA PHE A 411 -7.91 -21.70 -12.14
C PHE A 411 -7.07 -22.81 -12.77
N GLY A 412 -6.04 -23.29 -12.07
CA GLY A 412 -5.11 -24.28 -12.61
C GLY A 412 -4.42 -23.78 -13.88
N GLY A 413 -4.06 -22.50 -13.91
CA GLY A 413 -3.44 -21.86 -15.06
C GLY A 413 -4.39 -21.50 -16.21
N ARG A 414 -5.70 -21.80 -16.14
CA ARG A 414 -6.69 -21.40 -17.16
C ARG A 414 -7.35 -20.07 -16.79
N PRO A 415 -7.43 -19.08 -17.69
CA PRO A 415 -8.10 -17.82 -17.40
C PRO A 415 -9.62 -17.99 -17.38
N SER A 416 -10.29 -17.38 -16.41
CA SER A 416 -11.74 -17.25 -16.41
C SER A 416 -12.21 -16.42 -17.61
N PRO A 417 -13.29 -16.82 -18.29
CA PRO A 417 -13.79 -16.08 -19.46
C PRO A 417 -14.45 -14.75 -19.09
N ASN A 418 -14.85 -14.54 -17.83
CA ASN A 418 -15.64 -13.38 -17.43
C ASN A 418 -15.41 -12.90 -15.97
N LEU A 419 -14.39 -13.42 -15.28
CA LEU A 419 -13.97 -12.96 -13.96
C LEU A 419 -12.57 -12.35 -14.01
N PHE A 420 -12.46 -11.10 -13.57
CA PHE A 420 -11.22 -10.33 -13.57
C PHE A 420 -10.90 -9.83 -12.16
N VAL A 421 -9.63 -9.52 -11.90
CA VAL A 421 -9.17 -9.03 -10.60
C VAL A 421 -8.19 -7.88 -10.77
N ALA A 422 -8.26 -6.86 -9.92
CA ALA A 422 -7.43 -5.67 -10.01
C ALA A 422 -7.06 -5.09 -8.65
N GLY A 423 -5.97 -4.31 -8.63
CA GLY A 423 -5.50 -3.61 -7.45
C GLY A 423 -4.79 -4.54 -6.47
N GLU A 424 -5.00 -4.33 -5.18
CA GLU A 424 -4.30 -5.08 -4.13
C GLU A 424 -4.53 -6.60 -4.23
N MET A 425 -5.73 -7.04 -4.63
CA MET A 425 -6.06 -8.45 -4.81
C MET A 425 -5.18 -9.19 -5.83
N MET A 426 -4.38 -8.47 -6.62
CA MET A 426 -3.42 -9.06 -7.58
C MET A 426 -2.04 -8.40 -7.49
N ALA A 427 -1.80 -7.53 -6.51
CA ALA A 427 -0.57 -6.75 -6.44
C ALA A 427 0.68 -7.64 -6.23
N GLY A 428 0.53 -8.83 -5.64
CA GLY A 428 1.61 -9.81 -5.46
C GLY A 428 2.33 -10.24 -6.74
N ASN A 429 1.69 -10.09 -7.92
CA ASN A 429 2.33 -10.34 -9.21
C ASN A 429 3.44 -9.30 -9.52
N VAL A 430 3.32 -8.08 -8.99
CA VAL A 430 4.29 -6.98 -9.23
C VAL A 430 5.09 -6.67 -7.96
N LEU A 431 4.52 -6.87 -6.78
CA LEU A 431 5.10 -6.59 -5.47
C LEU A 431 5.11 -7.85 -4.61
N GLY A 432 6.10 -8.72 -4.79
CA GLY A 432 6.29 -9.88 -3.90
C GLY A 432 6.98 -9.51 -2.58
N LYS A 433 7.74 -8.41 -2.55
CA LYS A 433 8.46 -7.88 -1.38
C LYS A 433 8.75 -6.39 -1.55
N GLY A 434 8.92 -5.70 -0.43
CA GLY A 434 9.30 -4.28 -0.42
C GLY A 434 8.26 -3.36 -1.05
N TYR A 435 8.48 -2.05 -0.95
CA TYR A 435 7.57 -1.07 -1.54
C TYR A 435 8.27 0.17 -2.05
N THR A 436 8.03 0.48 -3.32
CA THR A 436 8.47 1.73 -3.95
C THR A 436 7.35 2.76 -3.88
N ALA A 437 7.61 3.92 -3.27
CA ALA A 437 6.57 4.93 -3.03
C ALA A 437 5.76 5.27 -4.30
N GLY A 438 4.43 5.14 -4.21
CA GLY A 438 3.47 5.46 -5.26
C GLY A 438 3.13 4.31 -6.23
N VAL A 439 3.89 3.21 -6.24
CA VAL A 439 3.67 2.10 -7.19
C VAL A 439 2.35 1.37 -6.99
N GLY A 440 1.83 1.28 -5.75
CA GLY A 440 0.53 0.65 -5.49
C GLY A 440 -0.62 1.36 -6.23
N MET A 441 -0.54 2.68 -6.36
CA MET A 441 -1.49 3.44 -7.17
C MET A 441 -1.31 3.16 -8.67
N SER A 442 -0.08 3.00 -9.13
CA SER A 442 0.23 2.68 -10.54
C SER A 442 -0.32 1.31 -10.92
N ILE A 443 -0.13 0.30 -10.06
CA ILE A 443 -0.70 -1.04 -10.23
C ILE A 443 -2.22 -0.97 -10.28
N GLY A 444 -2.85 -0.31 -9.29
CA GLY A 444 -4.30 -0.19 -9.22
C GLY A 444 -4.91 0.54 -10.43
N THR A 445 -4.27 1.61 -10.90
CA THR A 445 -4.73 2.35 -12.08
C THR A 445 -4.54 1.55 -13.36
N ALA A 446 -3.39 0.90 -13.56
CA ALA A 446 -3.13 0.10 -14.75
C ALA A 446 -4.07 -1.10 -14.84
N PHE A 447 -4.08 -1.97 -13.83
CA PHE A 447 -4.89 -3.18 -13.84
C PHE A 447 -6.38 -2.92 -13.64
N GLY A 448 -6.76 -1.85 -12.94
CA GLY A 448 -8.15 -1.40 -12.90
C GLY A 448 -8.66 -1.06 -14.30
N ARG A 449 -7.87 -0.31 -15.08
CA ARG A 449 -8.26 0.05 -16.45
C ARG A 449 -8.35 -1.16 -17.38
N ILE A 450 -7.38 -2.08 -17.27
CA ILE A 450 -7.34 -3.32 -18.03
C ILE A 450 -8.55 -4.20 -17.69
N ALA A 451 -8.78 -4.50 -16.41
CA ALA A 451 -9.87 -5.34 -15.96
C ALA A 451 -11.24 -4.79 -16.36
N GLY A 452 -11.47 -3.48 -16.24
CA GLY A 452 -12.72 -2.86 -16.68
C GLY A 452 -12.97 -2.98 -18.19
N THR A 453 -11.91 -2.80 -18.99
CA THR A 453 -11.99 -2.96 -20.46
C THR A 453 -12.27 -4.41 -20.84
N GLN A 454 -11.60 -5.38 -20.19
CA GLN A 454 -11.76 -6.80 -20.49
C GLN A 454 -13.12 -7.31 -20.02
N ALA A 455 -13.61 -6.89 -18.85
CA ALA A 455 -14.96 -7.21 -18.37
C ALA A 455 -16.04 -6.71 -19.34
N ALA A 456 -15.93 -5.46 -19.82
CA ALA A 456 -16.86 -4.94 -20.82
C ALA A 456 -16.83 -5.72 -22.14
N ARG A 457 -15.66 -6.20 -22.57
CA ARG A 457 -15.52 -7.07 -23.75
C ARG A 457 -16.17 -8.44 -23.53
N ALA A 458 -15.89 -9.08 -22.39
CA ALA A 458 -16.48 -10.36 -22.02
C ALA A 458 -18.02 -10.29 -21.97
N ALA A 459 -18.56 -9.21 -21.41
CA ALA A 459 -20.01 -9.00 -21.34
C ALA A 459 -20.70 -8.84 -22.72
N LYS A 460 -19.99 -8.33 -23.73
CA LYS A 460 -20.49 -8.22 -25.12
C LYS A 460 -20.45 -9.54 -25.87
N ASN A 461 -19.45 -10.38 -25.58
CA ASN A 461 -19.22 -11.65 -26.26
C ASN A 461 -20.01 -12.83 -25.65
N MET A 462 -20.76 -12.61 -24.56
CA MET A 462 -21.65 -13.62 -24.02
C MET A 462 -22.80 -13.91 -25.01
N PRO A 463 -23.07 -15.19 -25.33
CA PRO A 463 -24.22 -15.57 -26.13
C PRO A 463 -25.47 -14.94 -25.51
N LYS A 464 -26.30 -14.28 -26.33
CA LYS A 464 -27.63 -13.88 -25.86
C LYS A 464 -28.37 -15.18 -25.53
N ASN A 465 -28.63 -15.46 -24.26
CA ASN A 465 -29.59 -16.49 -23.89
C ASN A 465 -30.95 -16.03 -24.44
N SER A 466 -31.32 -16.51 -25.62
CA SER A 466 -32.68 -16.43 -26.14
C SER A 466 -33.55 -17.37 -25.29
N PRO A 467 -34.71 -16.93 -24.76
CA PRO A 467 -35.63 -17.79 -24.03
C PRO A 467 -36.20 -18.96 -24.87
N GLU A 468 -35.94 -19.02 -26.18
CA GLU A 468 -36.58 -19.98 -27.09
C GLU A 468 -35.93 -21.38 -27.14
N THR A 469 -34.73 -21.59 -26.61
CA THR A 469 -34.08 -22.92 -26.65
C THR A 469 -34.49 -23.88 -25.53
N ALA A 470 -35.33 -23.44 -24.58
CA ALA A 470 -35.85 -24.32 -23.53
C ALA A 470 -37.10 -25.13 -23.93
N LEU A 471 -37.69 -24.86 -25.11
CA LEU A 471 -38.90 -25.59 -25.59
C LEU A 471 -38.63 -26.66 -26.66
N ALA A 472 -37.39 -26.82 -27.13
CA ALA A 472 -37.07 -27.77 -28.21
C ALA A 472 -36.50 -29.13 -27.73
N ALA A 473 -36.40 -29.35 -26.41
CA ALA A 473 -35.94 -30.62 -25.83
C ALA A 473 -37.08 -31.48 -25.24
N ALA A 474 -38.32 -31.19 -25.60
CA ALA A 474 -39.49 -31.97 -25.23
C ALA A 474 -40.39 -32.21 -26.46
N HIS A 475 -39.89 -33.00 -27.42
CA HIS A 475 -40.72 -33.77 -28.36
C HIS A 475 -39.95 -34.98 -28.87
#